data_AF-A0A959IGV8-F1
#
_entry.id   AF-A0A959IGV8-F1
#
_cell.length_a   1.000
_cell.length_b   1.000
_cell.length_c   1.000
_cell.angle_alpha   90.00
_cell.angle_beta   90.00
_cell.angle_gamma   90.00
#
_symmetry.space_group_name_H-M   'P 1'
#
loop_
_entity.id
_entity.type
_entity.pdbx_description
1 polymer ?
#
loop_
_entity_poly.entity_id
_entity_poly.type
_entity_poly.pdbx_seq_one_letter_code
_entity_poly.pdbx_strand_id
1 'polypeptide(L)' 'CEVGELQTSRSLERAYLRLQDMEKDGLVKLNGSSVSVTTTGAPFIRNIAQCFDDRYWQKQPTESLFSKTL' A
#
# COMPACT_ATOMS: atom_id res chain seq x y z
N CYS A 1 -11.79 7.86 28.99
CA CYS A 1 -10.81 8.09 27.91
C CYS A 1 -11.29 7.33 26.68
N GLU A 2 -12.14 7.98 25.88
CA GLU A 2 -12.63 7.39 24.63
C GLU A 2 -11.57 7.63 23.57
N VAL A 3 -10.73 6.62 23.32
CA VAL A 3 -10.01 6.52 22.05
C VAL A 3 -11.05 6.16 21.01
N GLY A 4 -11.60 7.19 20.36
CA GLY A 4 -12.61 7.04 19.33
C GLY A 4 -12.14 6.06 18.26
N GLU A 5 -12.92 5.01 18.05
CA GLU A 5 -12.76 4.06 16.95
C GLU A 5 -12.89 4.84 15.63
N LEU A 6 -11.76 5.28 15.09
CA LEU A 6 -11.66 5.70 13.70
C LEU A 6 -12.06 4.49 12.86
N GLN A 7 -13.29 4.52 12.35
CA GLN A 7 -13.83 3.57 11.37
C GLN A 7 -12.93 3.58 10.13
N THR A 8 -11.84 2.82 10.18
CA THR A 8 -10.85 2.79 9.13
C THR A 8 -11.36 1.83 8.08
N SER A 9 -11.64 2.34 6.87
CA SER A 9 -12.05 1.50 5.75
C SER A 9 -11.01 0.39 5.53
N ARG A 10 -11.45 -0.88 5.39
CA ARG A 10 -10.60 -2.06 5.15
C ARG A 10 -9.56 -1.84 4.05
N SER A 11 -9.93 -1.02 3.07
CA SER A 11 -9.13 -0.53 1.96
C SER A 11 -7.89 0.26 2.40
N LEU A 12 -8.08 1.20 3.33
CA LEU A 12 -7.04 2.07 3.86
C LEU A 12 -6.07 1.28 4.72
N GLU A 13 -6.56 0.30 5.48
CA GLU A 13 -5.70 -0.55 6.30
C GLU A 13 -4.75 -1.39 5.42
N ARG A 14 -5.26 -1.97 4.32
CA ARG A 14 -4.41 -2.67 3.34
C ARG A 14 -3.39 -1.73 2.70
N ALA A 15 -3.80 -0.53 2.32
CA ALA A 15 -2.90 0.47 1.76
C ALA A 15 -1.79 0.83 2.75
N TYR A 16 -2.15 1.06 4.01
CA TYR A 16 -1.24 1.41 5.09
C TYR A 16 -0.19 0.32 5.33
N LEU A 17 -0.61 -0.95 5.44
CA LEU A 17 0.32 -2.08 5.60
C LEU A 17 1.34 -2.15 4.45
N ARG A 18 0.89 -1.96 3.21
CA ARG A 18 1.78 -1.98 2.04
C ARG A 18 2.76 -0.81 2.04
N LEU A 19 2.29 0.38 2.44
CA LEU A 19 3.12 1.57 2.51
C LEU A 19 4.15 1.49 3.64
N GLN A 20 3.87 0.79 4.74
CA GLN A 20 4.86 0.53 5.79
C GLN A 20 6.03 -0.29 5.27
N ASP A 21 5.78 -1.28 4.41
CA ASP A 21 6.87 -2.04 3.80
C ASP A 21 7.67 -1.17 2.82
N MET A 22 6.99 -0.35 2.00
CA MET A 22 7.65 0.64 1.14
C MET A 22 8.42 1.71 1.91
N GLU A 23 8.01 2.04 3.13
CA GLU A 23 8.72 2.96 4.03
C GLU A 23 10.00 2.33 4.56
N LYS A 24 9.97 1.05 4.97
CA LYS A 24 11.18 0.29 5.35
C LYS A 24 12.19 0.23 4.21
N ASP A 25 11.72 0.13 2.98
CA ASP A 25 12.54 0.16 1.76
C ASP A 25 13.01 1.57 1.36
N GLY A 26 12.58 2.61 2.09
CA GLY A 26 12.96 4.01 1.83
C GLY A 26 12.31 4.63 0.60
N LEU A 27 11.22 4.06 0.08
CA LEU A 27 10.50 4.56 -1.10
C LEU A 27 9.47 5.63 -0.73
N VAL A 28 8.93 5.58 0.48
CA VAL A 28 7.98 6.55 1.00
C VAL A 28 8.32 6.94 2.44
N LYS A 29 7.73 8.04 2.91
CA LYS A 29 7.68 8.43 4.32
C LYS A 29 6.23 8.58 4.74
N LEU A 30 5.85 7.92 5.83
CA LEU A 30 4.53 8.03 6.43
C LEU A 30 4.57 9.06 7.55
N ASN A 31 3.65 10.03 7.48
CA ASN A 31 3.49 11.05 8.51
C ASN A 31 2.01 11.09 8.93
N GLY A 32 1.66 10.29 9.93
CA GLY A 32 0.27 10.12 10.37
C GLY A 32 -0.62 9.64 9.22
N SER A 33 -1.56 10.47 8.78
CA SER A 33 -2.49 10.19 7.67
C SER A 33 -1.99 10.65 6.30
N SER A 34 -0.71 11.03 6.17
CA SER A 34 -0.12 11.46 4.90
C SER A 34 1.05 10.58 4.50
N VAL A 35 1.28 10.49 3.19
CA VAL A 35 2.42 9.79 2.59
C VAL A 35 3.17 10.74 1.67
N SER A 36 4.49 10.74 1.77
CA SER A 36 5.38 11.48 0.88
C SER A 36 6.28 10.50 0.15
N VAL A 37 6.37 10.62 -1.17
CA VAL A 37 7.27 9.79 -1.98
C VAL A 37 8.69 10.36 -1.91
N THR A 38 9.67 9.50 -1.66
CA THR A 38 11.08 9.90 -1.63
C THR A 38 11.63 10.00 -3.06
N THR A 39 12.82 10.58 -3.22
CA THR A 39 13.52 10.60 -4.52
C THR A 39 13.77 9.19 -5.06
N THR A 40 14.10 8.24 -4.18
CA THR A 40 14.28 6.82 -4.51
C THR A 40 12.96 6.12 -4.85
N GLY A 41 11.85 6.57 -4.28
CA GLY A 41 10.50 6.07 -4.58
C GLY A 41 9.88 6.62 -5.86
N ALA A 42 10.37 7.73 -6.41
CA ALA A 42 9.78 8.39 -7.59
C ALA A 42 9.62 7.45 -8.81
N PRO A 43 10.57 6.57 -9.15
CA PRO A 43 10.39 5.60 -10.24
C PRO A 43 9.26 4.59 -10.00
N PHE A 44 8.86 4.39 -8.73
CA PHE A 44 7.85 3.43 -8.30
C PHE A 44 6.48 4.07 -8.04
N ILE A 45 6.27 5.33 -8.45
CA ILE A 45 5.05 6.09 -8.15
C ILE A 45 3.77 5.36 -8.54
N ARG A 46 3.78 4.58 -9.63
CA ARG A 46 2.64 3.76 -10.04
C ARG A 46 2.32 2.66 -9.02
N ASN A 47 3.33 1.97 -8.51
CA ASN A 47 3.18 0.91 -7.51
C ASN A 47 2.72 1.50 -6.17
N ILE A 48 3.24 2.67 -5.81
CA ILE A 48 2.82 3.41 -4.62
C ILE A 48 1.34 3.83 -4.76
N ALA A 49 0.94 4.40 -5.90
CA ALA A 49 -0.44 4.82 -6.16
C ALA A 49 -1.42 3.64 -6.18
N GLN A 50 -1.00 2.47 -6.67
CA GLN A 50 -1.83 1.24 -6.66
C GLN A 50 -2.25 0.81 -5.24
N CYS A 51 -1.51 1.20 -4.19
CA CYS A 51 -1.90 0.89 -2.82
C CYS A 51 -3.30 1.45 -2.48
N PHE A 52 -3.70 2.56 -3.11
CA PHE A 52 -4.96 3.25 -2.87
C PHE A 52 -6.10 2.83 -3.82
N ASP A 53 -5.83 2.01 -4.85
CA ASP A 53 -6.84 1.62 -5.84
C ASP A 53 -7.56 0.32 -5.44
N ASP A 54 -8.68 0.43 -4.74
CA ASP A 54 -9.51 -0.70 -4.34
C ASP A 54 -9.96 -1.59 -5.50
N ARG A 55 -10.30 -0.98 -6.63
CA ARG A 55 -10.78 -1.71 -7.80
C ARG A 55 -9.65 -2.52 -8.41
N TYR A 56 -8.41 -2.02 -8.37
CA TYR A 56 -7.23 -2.78 -8.75
C TYR A 56 -7.06 -4.01 -7.86
N TRP A 57 -7.18 -3.86 -6.54
CA TRP A 57 -7.06 -4.98 -5.59
C TRP A 57 -8.19 -6.02 -5.70
N GLN A 58 -9.42 -5.58 -5.98
CA GLN A 58 -10.54 -6.49 -6.24
C GLN A 58 -10.38 -7.33 -7.51
N LYS A 59 -9.60 -6.83 -8.48
CA LYS A 59 -9.35 -7.48 -9.77
C LYS A 59 -8.09 -8.32 -9.81
N GLN A 60 -7.26 -8.30 -8.76
CA GLN A 60 -6.09 -9.15 -8.73
C GLN A 60 -6.55 -10.62 -8.63
N PRO A 61 -6.00 -11.52 -9.46
CA PRO A 61 -6.33 -12.93 -9.36
C PRO A 61 -5.90 -13.43 -7.97
N THR A 62 -6.84 -14.04 -7.25
CA THR A 62 -6.65 -14.57 -5.89
C THR A 62 -5.65 -15.73 -5.84
N GLU A 63 -5.31 -16.31 -7.00
CA GLU A 63 -4.39 -17.42 -7.12
C GLU A 63 -3.06 -16.97 -7.72
N SER A 64 -1.99 -17.23 -6.97
CA SER A 64 -0.63 -17.20 -7.47
C SER A 64 -0.52 -18.20 -8.61
N LEU A 65 -0.50 -17.71 -9.86
CA LEU A 65 0.04 -18.45 -10.99
C LEU A 65 1.53 -18.67 -10.72
N PHE A 66 1.83 -19.74 -9.96
CA PHE A 66 3.19 -20.22 -9.75
C PHE A 66 3.90 -20.25 -11.10
N SER A 67 5.08 -19.64 -11.17
CA SER A 67 5.97 -19.82 -12.31
C SER A 67 6.36 -21.29 -12.38
N LYS A 68 5.59 -22.08 -13.14
CA LYS A 68 6.05 -23.39 -13.61
C LYS A 68 7.23 -23.12 -14.52
N THR A 69 8.43 -23.23 -13.96
CA THR A 69 9.64 -23.44 -14.75
C THR A 69 9.59 -24.87 -15.25
N LEU A 70 9.59 -25.05 -16.58
CA LEU A 70 9.83 -26.35 -17.22
C LEU A 70 11.31 -26.72 -17.11
#